data_AF-A0A523YCT1-F1
#
_entry.id   AF-A0A523YCT1-F1
#
_cell.length_a   1.000
_cell.length_b   1.000
_cell.length_c   1.000
_cell.angle_alpha   90.00
_cell.angle_beta   90.00
_cell.angle_gamma   90.00
#
_symmetry.space_group_name_H-M   'P 1'
#
loop_
_entity.id
_entity.type
_entity.pdbx_description
1 polymer ?
#
loop_
_entity_poly.entity_id
_entity_poly.type
_entity_poly.pdbx_seq_one_letter_code
_entity_poly.pdbx_strand_id
1 'polypeptide(L)'
;KDFDAAYVEEETKGRIVAIEKENEELSRLGKTLKNIPQYISMSQLTQEVMAEAEAALKEELKAEGKPEKIWDRILPGKIARFISDNTTLDQEQCLLDQNFVMDDSKTVAEYIADKAKAAGGTAEITSFTRLEVGEGIEVAEEDFAAEVAAQMA
;
A
#
# COMPACT_ATOMS: atom_id res chain seq x y z
N LYS A 1 -5.60 12.57 4.90
CA LYS A 1 -4.40 12.75 4.05
C LYS A 1 -3.27 13.34 4.90
N ASP A 2 -3.16 12.89 6.14
CA ASP A 2 -2.56 13.69 7.22
C ASP A 2 -1.70 12.79 8.09
N PHE A 3 -0.88 11.96 7.46
CA PHE A 3 0.23 11.37 8.18
C PHE A 3 1.25 12.47 8.50
N ASP A 4 1.76 12.45 9.72
CA ASP A 4 2.90 13.28 10.07
C ASP A 4 4.10 12.88 9.21
N ALA A 5 4.88 13.86 8.74
CA ALA A 5 6.00 13.58 7.84
C ALA A 5 7.07 12.67 8.49
N ALA A 6 7.29 12.81 9.81
CA ALA A 6 8.22 11.95 10.52
C ALA A 6 7.67 10.51 10.64
N TYR A 7 6.35 10.37 10.83
CA TYR A 7 5.69 9.05 10.81
C TYR A 7 5.88 8.35 9.45
N VAL A 8 5.63 9.07 8.35
CA VAL A 8 5.84 8.52 7.00
C VAL A 8 7.30 8.12 6.78
N GLU A 9 8.25 8.93 7.24
CA GLU A 9 9.68 8.62 7.10
C GLU A 9 10.08 7.38 7.92
N GLU A 10 9.59 7.25 9.15
CA GLU A 10 9.82 6.08 10.01
C GLU A 10 9.23 4.81 9.39
N GLU A 11 7.98 4.84 8.95
CA GLU A 11 7.32 3.73 8.26
C GLU A 11 8.04 3.36 6.96
N THR A 12 8.54 4.35 6.21
CA THR A 12 9.33 4.11 4.98
C THR A 12 10.57 3.29 5.32
N LYS A 13 11.33 3.69 6.35
CA LYS A 13 12.52 2.96 6.79
C LYS A 13 12.17 1.56 7.29
N GLY A 14 11.14 1.44 8.12
CA GLY A 14 10.67 0.16 8.63
C GLY A 14 10.32 -0.81 7.50
N ARG A 15 9.62 -0.32 6.47
CA ARG A 15 9.22 -1.11 5.31
C ARG A 15 10.40 -1.55 4.44
N ILE A 16 11.37 -0.65 4.21
CA ILE A 16 12.60 -0.99 3.50
C ILE A 16 13.35 -2.11 4.23
N VAL A 17 13.56 -1.98 5.54
CA VAL A 17 14.24 -3.00 6.35
C VAL A 17 13.52 -4.35 6.30
N ALA A 18 12.18 -4.34 6.37
CA ALA A 18 11.38 -5.55 6.26
C ALA A 18 11.56 -6.24 4.89
N ILE A 19 11.52 -5.49 3.80
CA ILE A 19 11.68 -6.00 2.43
C ILE A 19 13.12 -6.47 2.20
N GLU A 20 14.13 -5.77 2.71
CA GLU A 20 15.54 -6.18 2.62
C GLU A 20 15.74 -7.53 3.30
N LYS A 21 15.25 -7.68 4.53
CA LYS A 21 15.31 -8.96 5.26
C LYS A 21 14.59 -10.08 4.51
N GLU A 22 13.42 -9.81 3.94
CA GLU A 22 12.72 -10.80 3.14
C GLU A 22 13.49 -11.16 1.86
N ASN A 23 14.12 -10.18 1.22
CA ASN A 23 14.95 -10.39 0.03
C ASN A 23 16.21 -11.22 0.32
N GLU A 24 16.81 -11.09 1.50
CA GLU A 24 17.89 -11.97 1.94
C GLU A 24 17.44 -13.44 1.95
N GLU A 25 16.25 -13.73 2.48
CA GLU A 25 15.69 -15.08 2.50
C GLU A 25 15.26 -15.54 1.10
N LEU A 26 14.63 -14.68 0.29
CA LEU A 26 14.27 -15.01 -1.09
C LEU A 26 15.49 -15.31 -1.95
N SER A 27 16.59 -14.58 -1.75
CA SER A 27 17.87 -14.82 -2.40
C SER A 27 18.43 -16.20 -2.05
N ARG A 28 18.42 -16.60 -0.76
CA ARG A 28 18.82 -17.95 -0.33
C ARG A 28 17.97 -19.06 -0.96
N LEU A 29 16.69 -18.79 -1.17
CA LEU A 29 15.75 -19.72 -1.79
C LEU A 29 15.80 -19.71 -3.33
N GLY A 30 16.62 -18.86 -3.95
CA GLY A 30 16.68 -18.70 -5.41
C GLY A 30 15.39 -18.15 -6.02
N LYS A 31 14.60 -17.40 -5.23
CA LYS A 31 13.33 -16.80 -5.66
C LYS A 31 13.53 -15.36 -6.12
N THR A 32 12.55 -14.84 -6.87
CA THR A 32 12.53 -13.45 -7.32
C THR A 32 12.53 -12.49 -6.13
N LEU A 33 13.41 -11.51 -6.17
CA LEU A 33 13.50 -10.46 -5.16
C LEU A 33 12.32 -9.48 -5.30
N LYS A 34 11.82 -9.01 -4.16
CA LYS A 34 10.86 -7.93 -4.08
C LYS A 34 11.52 -6.59 -4.39
N ASN A 35 10.80 -5.71 -5.06
CA ASN A 35 11.24 -4.34 -5.28
C ASN A 35 11.26 -3.56 -3.97
N ILE A 36 12.30 -2.78 -3.74
CA ILE A 36 12.38 -1.88 -2.58
C ILE A 36 11.71 -0.56 -2.98
N PRO A 37 10.61 -0.17 -2.32
CA PRO A 37 9.90 1.07 -2.64
C PRO A 37 10.73 2.29 -2.23
N GLN A 38 10.65 3.35 -3.04
CA GLN A 38 11.25 4.65 -2.69
C GLN A 38 10.28 5.51 -1.89
N TYR A 39 8.98 5.31 -2.12
CA TYR A 39 7.90 6.03 -1.47
C TYR A 39 6.83 5.03 -1.04
N ILE A 40 6.12 5.35 0.02
CA ILE A 40 5.04 4.51 0.56
C ILE A 40 3.74 5.30 0.75
N SER A 41 3.76 6.63 0.62
CA SER A 41 2.57 7.48 0.74
C SER A 41 2.44 8.54 -0.35
N MET A 42 1.20 8.90 -0.70
CA MET A 42 0.83 10.02 -1.56
C MET A 42 1.40 11.35 -1.09
N SER A 43 1.64 11.51 0.22
CA SER A 43 2.30 12.69 0.78
C SER A 43 3.72 12.89 0.26
N GLN A 44 4.40 11.82 -0.17
CA GLN A 44 5.76 11.84 -0.73
C GLN A 44 5.76 12.04 -2.25
N LEU A 45 4.64 11.81 -2.93
CA LEU A 45 4.51 11.94 -4.38
C LEU A 45 4.22 13.40 -4.78
N THR A 46 5.24 14.25 -4.61
CA THR A 46 5.19 15.65 -5.02
C THR A 46 5.09 15.79 -6.53
N GLN A 47 4.75 16.99 -7.02
CA GLN A 47 4.72 17.25 -8.47
C GLN A 47 6.08 16.99 -9.13
N GLU A 48 7.18 17.25 -8.43
CA GLU A 48 8.53 16.98 -8.92
C GLU A 48 8.78 15.48 -9.06
N VAL A 49 8.43 14.69 -8.03
CA VAL A 49 8.54 13.21 -8.06
C VAL A 49 7.69 12.62 -9.18
N MET A 50 6.46 13.12 -9.36
CA MET A 50 5.58 12.66 -10.44
C MET A 50 6.11 13.01 -11.83
N ALA A 51 6.73 14.19 -11.99
CA ALA A 51 7.35 14.59 -13.25
C ALA A 51 8.60 13.76 -13.57
N GLU A 52 9.44 13.45 -12.58
CA GLU A 52 10.57 12.54 -12.72
C GLU A 52 10.12 11.12 -13.08
N ALA A 53 9.10 10.61 -12.38
CA ALA A 53 8.53 9.30 -12.68
C ALA A 53 7.96 9.25 -14.10
N GLU A 54 7.24 10.28 -14.54
CA GLU A 54 6.73 10.38 -15.91
C GLU A 54 7.85 10.41 -16.95
N ALA A 55 8.93 11.16 -16.69
CA ALA A 55 10.09 11.22 -17.57
C ALA A 55 10.79 9.86 -17.67
N ALA A 56 11.01 9.18 -16.54
CA ALA A 56 11.61 7.84 -16.51
C ALA A 56 10.75 6.81 -17.26
N LEU A 57 9.42 6.84 -17.09
CA LEU A 57 8.49 5.97 -17.82
C LEU A 57 8.51 6.24 -19.34
N LYS A 58 8.66 7.49 -19.76
CA LYS A 58 8.81 7.84 -21.18
C LYS A 58 10.13 7.31 -21.76
N GLU A 59 11.21 7.40 -21.00
CA GLU A 59 12.51 6.83 -21.40
C GLU A 59 12.44 5.30 -21.51
N GLU A 60 11.76 4.63 -20.59
CA GLU A 60 11.50 3.18 -20.65
C GLU A 60 10.74 2.81 -21.93
N LEU A 61 9.64 3.51 -22.24
CA LEU A 61 8.85 3.27 -23.45
C LEU A 61 9.66 3.49 -24.74
N LYS A 62 10.56 4.49 -24.71
CA LYS A 62 11.49 4.77 -25.82
C LYS A 62 12.51 3.65 -25.99
N ALA A 63 13.07 3.14 -24.89
CA ALA A 63 14.01 2.02 -24.90
C ALA A 63 13.35 0.72 -25.38
N GLU A 64 12.07 0.52 -25.07
CA GLU A 64 11.24 -0.59 -25.58
C GLU A 64 10.87 -0.44 -27.07
N GLY A 65 11.22 0.67 -27.72
CA GLY A 65 10.95 0.92 -29.14
C GLY A 65 9.48 1.19 -29.45
N LYS A 66 8.67 1.60 -28.47
CA LYS A 66 7.24 1.87 -28.66
C LYS A 66 7.03 3.22 -29.35
N PRO A 67 6.18 3.31 -30.40
CA PRO A 67 5.90 4.58 -31.07
C PRO A 67 5.29 5.63 -30.13
N GLU A 68 5.72 6.88 -30.22
CA GLU A 68 5.22 7.97 -29.36
C GLU A 68 3.69 8.13 -29.42
N LYS A 69 3.07 7.82 -30.56
CA LYS A 69 1.61 7.90 -30.76
C LYS A 69 0.79 6.97 -29.85
N ILE A 70 1.41 5.94 -29.28
CA ILE A 70 0.72 5.03 -28.34
C ILE A 70 1.02 5.35 -26.88
N TRP A 71 1.94 6.28 -26.59
CA TRP A 71 2.35 6.62 -25.23
C TRP A 71 1.18 7.17 -24.42
N ASP A 72 0.34 8.01 -25.02
CA ASP A 72 -0.86 8.58 -24.38
C ASP A 72 -1.83 7.52 -23.85
N ARG A 73 -1.80 6.31 -24.41
CA ARG A 73 -2.64 5.19 -23.96
C ARG A 73 -1.99 4.33 -22.88
N ILE A 74 -0.65 4.34 -22.78
CA ILE A 74 0.12 3.46 -21.89
C ILE A 74 0.53 4.21 -20.62
N LEU A 75 0.95 5.46 -20.79
CA LEU A 75 1.50 6.29 -19.73
C LEU A 75 0.51 6.48 -18.55
N PRO A 76 -0.81 6.71 -18.76
CA PRO A 76 -1.75 6.82 -17.64
C PRO A 76 -1.81 5.55 -16.79
N GLY A 77 -1.76 4.37 -17.42
CA GLY A 77 -1.78 3.09 -16.70
C GLY A 77 -0.47 2.83 -15.94
N LYS A 78 0.68 3.18 -16.53
CA LYS A 78 1.98 3.09 -15.86
C LYS A 78 2.08 4.07 -14.68
N ILE A 79 1.56 5.29 -14.83
CA ILE A 79 1.49 6.28 -13.74
C ILE A 79 0.55 5.80 -12.63
N ALA A 80 -0.64 5.31 -12.97
CA ALA A 80 -1.57 4.77 -11.96
C ALA A 80 -0.94 3.61 -11.17
N ARG A 81 -0.20 2.73 -11.86
CA ARG A 81 0.56 1.67 -11.20
C ARG A 81 1.70 2.24 -10.33
N PHE A 82 2.45 3.22 -10.82
CA PHE A 82 3.49 3.88 -10.04
C PHE A 82 2.93 4.46 -8.75
N ILE A 83 1.78 5.15 -8.83
CA ILE A 83 1.08 5.66 -7.65
C ILE A 83 0.72 4.51 -6.73
N SER A 84 -0.01 3.49 -7.21
CA SER A 84 -0.42 2.36 -6.38
C SER A 84 0.75 1.66 -5.68
N ASP A 85 1.85 1.43 -6.38
CA ASP A 85 3.04 0.75 -5.84
C ASP A 85 3.77 1.61 -4.79
N ASN A 86 3.60 2.93 -4.83
CA ASN A 86 4.26 3.91 -3.96
C ASN A 86 3.34 4.53 -2.90
N THR A 87 2.10 4.04 -2.77
CA THR A 87 1.12 4.54 -1.79
C THR A 87 0.58 3.43 -0.90
N THR A 88 1.37 2.38 -0.69
CA THR A 88 0.97 1.20 0.09
C THR A 88 0.58 1.54 1.53
N LEU A 89 1.20 2.55 2.15
CA LEU A 89 0.82 3.02 3.48
C LEU A 89 -0.61 3.58 3.48
N ASP A 90 -0.96 4.41 2.50
CA ASP A 90 -2.31 4.95 2.37
C ASP A 90 -3.31 3.82 2.09
N GLN A 91 -2.97 2.89 1.20
CA GLN A 91 -3.82 1.73 0.90
C GLN A 91 -4.03 0.81 2.11
N GLU A 92 -3.13 0.79 3.08
CA GLU A 92 -3.28 -0.03 4.28
C GLU A 92 -4.03 0.71 5.39
N GLN A 93 -3.74 1.99 5.59
CA GLN A 93 -4.17 2.74 6.77
C GLN A 93 -5.27 3.79 6.50
N CYS A 94 -5.51 4.16 5.25
CA CYS A 94 -6.55 5.12 4.87
C CYS A 94 -7.75 4.39 4.24
N LEU A 95 -8.89 4.37 4.94
CA LEU A 95 -10.11 3.68 4.48
C LEU A 95 -10.52 4.06 3.05
N LEU A 96 -10.38 5.32 2.68
CA LEU A 96 -10.82 5.82 1.37
C LEU A 96 -9.87 5.41 0.23
N ASP A 97 -8.60 5.18 0.54
CA ASP A 97 -7.56 4.80 -0.42
C ASP A 97 -7.43 3.26 -0.56
N GLN A 98 -8.04 2.50 0.33
CA GLN A 98 -8.14 1.04 0.26
C GLN A 98 -8.87 0.58 -1.01
N ASN A 99 -8.43 -0.55 -1.56
CA ASN A 99 -9.19 -1.29 -2.57
C ASN A 99 -10.51 -1.78 -1.98
N PHE A 100 -11.58 -1.65 -2.74
CA PHE A 100 -12.89 -2.09 -2.30
C PHE A 100 -12.99 -3.61 -2.35
N VAL A 101 -13.23 -4.25 -1.20
CA VAL A 101 -13.18 -5.72 -1.05
C VAL A 101 -14.07 -6.52 -2.00
N MET A 102 -15.15 -5.92 -2.54
CA MET A 102 -16.03 -6.61 -3.49
C MET A 102 -15.66 -6.34 -4.96
N ASP A 103 -14.81 -5.36 -5.22
CA ASP A 103 -14.34 -4.96 -6.54
C ASP A 103 -12.97 -4.28 -6.42
N ASP A 104 -11.90 -5.09 -6.48
CA ASP A 104 -10.51 -4.63 -6.37
C ASP A 104 -10.06 -3.70 -7.51
N SER A 105 -10.92 -3.46 -8.51
CA SER A 105 -10.63 -2.49 -9.58
C SER A 105 -10.85 -1.03 -9.16
N LYS A 106 -11.43 -0.82 -7.97
CA LYS A 106 -11.78 0.51 -7.46
C LYS A 106 -11.39 0.66 -6.00
N THR A 107 -11.08 1.88 -5.63
CA THR A 107 -10.95 2.29 -4.23
C THR A 107 -12.32 2.43 -3.55
N VAL A 108 -12.34 2.40 -2.23
CA VAL A 108 -13.56 2.67 -1.43
C VAL A 108 -14.11 4.06 -1.75
N ALA A 109 -13.25 5.07 -1.94
CA ALA A 109 -13.67 6.41 -2.34
C ALA A 109 -14.40 6.42 -3.70
N GLU A 110 -13.83 5.78 -4.70
CA GLU A 110 -14.42 5.67 -6.04
C GLU A 110 -15.75 4.92 -6.01
N TYR A 111 -15.82 3.83 -5.24
CA TYR A 111 -17.05 3.08 -5.07
C TYR A 111 -18.18 3.94 -4.48
N ILE A 112 -17.89 4.69 -3.42
CA ILE A 112 -18.87 5.56 -2.77
C ILE A 112 -19.31 6.67 -3.71
N ALA A 113 -18.38 7.31 -4.42
CA ALA A 113 -18.68 8.34 -5.41
C ALA A 113 -19.58 7.81 -6.54
N ASP A 114 -19.28 6.64 -7.07
CA ASP A 114 -20.07 5.97 -8.11
C ASP A 114 -21.50 5.68 -7.64
N LYS A 115 -21.66 5.15 -6.41
CA LYS A 115 -22.96 4.85 -5.83
C LYS A 115 -23.75 6.11 -5.50
N ALA A 116 -23.11 7.13 -4.97
CA ALA A 116 -23.73 8.42 -4.69
C ALA A 116 -24.25 9.07 -5.98
N LYS A 117 -23.43 9.06 -7.04
CA LYS A 117 -23.82 9.55 -8.35
C LYS A 117 -24.99 8.78 -8.94
N ALA A 118 -24.99 7.46 -8.83
CA ALA A 118 -26.12 6.62 -9.25
C ALA A 118 -27.41 6.92 -8.46
N ALA A 119 -27.29 7.34 -7.20
CA ALA A 119 -28.40 7.79 -6.36
C ALA A 119 -28.80 9.27 -6.60
N GLY A 120 -28.12 9.98 -7.50
CA GLY A 120 -28.44 11.37 -7.86
C GLY A 120 -27.86 12.43 -6.92
N GLY A 121 -26.83 12.10 -6.12
CA GLY A 121 -26.24 13.03 -5.16
C GLY A 121 -24.77 12.77 -4.86
N THR A 122 -24.33 13.24 -3.69
CA THR A 122 -22.99 13.01 -3.13
C THR A 122 -23.11 12.29 -1.80
N ALA A 123 -22.12 11.46 -1.47
CA ALA A 123 -22.04 10.78 -0.18
C ALA A 123 -20.61 10.85 0.34
N GLU A 124 -20.46 10.96 1.65
CA GLU A 124 -19.19 11.08 2.35
C GLU A 124 -19.22 10.25 3.63
N ILE A 125 -18.11 9.59 3.96
CA ILE A 125 -17.92 8.94 5.24
C ILE A 125 -17.48 9.99 6.24
N THR A 126 -18.31 10.27 7.25
CA THR A 126 -17.98 11.23 8.30
C THR A 126 -17.15 10.64 9.42
N SER A 127 -17.36 9.35 9.73
CA SER A 127 -16.61 8.64 10.76
C SER A 127 -16.76 7.13 10.58
N PHE A 128 -15.76 6.39 11.04
CA PHE A 128 -15.82 4.95 11.19
C PHE A 128 -15.07 4.55 12.47
N THR A 129 -15.42 3.40 13.04
CA THR A 129 -14.72 2.83 14.20
C THR A 129 -14.59 1.35 13.97
N ARG A 130 -13.36 0.84 13.99
CA ARG A 130 -13.04 -0.59 13.94
C ARG A 130 -12.80 -1.04 15.38
N LEU A 131 -13.46 -2.11 15.80
CA LEU A 131 -13.25 -2.74 17.09
C LEU A 131 -12.76 -4.17 16.85
N GLU A 132 -11.71 -4.58 17.54
CA GLU A 132 -11.20 -5.95 17.49
C GLU A 132 -11.26 -6.60 18.87
N VAL A 133 -11.66 -7.87 18.92
CA VAL A 133 -11.72 -8.61 20.19
C VAL A 133 -10.30 -8.80 20.71
N GLY A 134 -10.03 -8.32 21.92
CA GLY A 134 -8.69 -8.38 22.52
C GLY A 134 -7.82 -7.16 22.23
N GLU A 135 -8.34 -6.12 21.58
CA GLU A 135 -7.61 -4.88 21.37
C GLU A 135 -7.15 -4.27 22.71
N GLY A 136 -5.83 -4.13 22.88
CA GLY A 136 -5.22 -3.62 24.10
C GLY A 136 -5.16 -4.60 25.28
N ILE A 137 -5.51 -5.88 25.09
CA ILE A 137 -5.38 -6.93 26.09
C ILE A 137 -4.05 -7.65 25.90
N GLU A 138 -3.16 -7.61 26.89
CA GLU A 138 -1.98 -8.47 26.91
C GLU A 138 -2.43 -9.94 27.01
N VAL A 139 -2.14 -10.72 25.96
CA VAL A 139 -2.36 -12.16 25.98
C VAL A 139 -1.34 -12.76 26.94
N ALA A 140 -1.81 -13.34 28.04
CA ALA A 140 -0.96 -14.08 28.96
C ALA A 140 -0.30 -15.23 28.20
N GLU A 141 1.03 -15.24 28.14
CA GLU A 141 1.80 -16.31 27.54
C GLU A 141 1.83 -17.48 28.54
N GLU A 142 0.87 -18.40 28.41
CA GLU A 142 0.79 -19.60 29.24
C GLU A 142 1.66 -20.71 28.64
N ASP A 143 2.73 -21.10 29.36
CA ASP A 143 3.55 -22.25 29.00
C ASP A 143 2.78 -23.54 29.34
N PHE A 144 2.08 -24.05 28.34
CA PHE A 144 1.32 -25.29 28.45
C PHE A 144 2.18 -26.48 28.91
N ALA A 145 3.46 -26.52 28.56
CA ALA A 145 4.35 -27.60 29.01
C ALA A 145 4.67 -27.47 30.50
N ALA A 146 4.86 -26.24 31.00
CA ALA A 146 5.04 -25.99 32.43
C ALA A 146 3.76 -26.31 33.23
N GLU A 147 2.57 -25.99 32.70
CA GLU A 147 1.30 -26.31 33.35
C GLU A 147 1.06 -27.82 33.46
N VAL A 148 1.28 -28.57 32.36
CA VAL A 148 1.15 -30.03 32.35
C VAL A 148 2.15 -30.68 33.31
N ALA A 149 3.38 -30.20 33.36
CA ALA A 149 4.39 -30.69 34.29
C ALA A 149 3.98 -30.48 35.76
N ALA A 150 3.33 -29.35 36.08
CA ALA A 150 2.86 -29.05 37.42
C ALA A 150 1.67 -29.92 37.87
N GLN A 151 0.80 -30.34 36.95
CA GLN A 151 -0.36 -31.20 37.29
C GLN A 151 0.01 -32.69 37.47
N MET A 152 1.15 -33.12 36.95
CA MET A 152 1.63 -34.50 37.07
C MET A 152 2.52 -34.76 38.31
N ALA A 153 2.86 -33.73 39.07
CA ALA A 153 3.65 -33.80 40.31
C ALA A 153 2.75 -33.93 41.55
#